data_AF-A0A243W7U0-F1
#
_entry.id   AF-A0A243W7U0-F1
#
_cell.length_a   1.000
_cell.length_b   1.000
_cell.length_c   1.000
_cell.angle_alpha   90.00
_cell.angle_beta   90.00
_cell.angle_gamma   90.00
#
_symmetry.space_group_name_H-M   'P 1'
#
loop_
_entity.id
_entity.type
_entity.pdbx_description
1 polymer ?
#
loop_
_entity_poly.entity_id
_entity_poly.type
_entity_poly.pdbx_seq_one_letter_code
_entity_poly.pdbx_strand_id
1 'polypeptide(L)'
;MNATTPIRLKDALELLESGTPVAVRYVKANRRKKTGGDFGELPAARLGSGKRKAEATFRAPLPGEETDEQRADCAADGMVPVPNGVVPAPKDPNHYQNATRNLVDTRTGALVKVHIYLLVSVAGRKVII
;
A
#
# COMPACT_ATOMS: atom_id res chain seq x y z
N MET A 1 17.85 -29.94 -6.15
CA MET A 1 16.98 -28.79 -5.83
C MET A 1 17.15 -28.51 -4.35
N ASN A 2 17.90 -27.48 -3.96
CA ASN A 2 18.12 -27.18 -2.55
C ASN A 2 16.80 -26.67 -1.96
N ALA A 3 16.18 -27.47 -1.09
CA ALA A 3 14.96 -27.09 -0.40
C ALA A 3 15.28 -25.92 0.54
N THR A 4 14.98 -24.71 0.09
CA THR A 4 15.18 -23.51 0.89
C THR A 4 14.19 -23.53 2.05
N THR A 5 14.69 -23.37 3.28
CA THR A 5 13.87 -23.43 4.50
C THR A 5 12.69 -22.46 4.39
N PRO A 6 11.45 -22.91 4.66
CA PRO A 6 10.28 -22.03 4.71
C PRO A 6 10.50 -20.84 5.65
N ILE A 7 9.73 -19.77 5.42
CA ILE A 7 9.80 -18.54 6.20
C ILE A 7 8.40 -18.15 6.67
N ARG A 8 8.26 -17.67 7.91
CA ARG A 8 6.98 -17.14 8.40
C ARG A 8 6.65 -15.86 7.66
N LEU A 9 5.35 -15.58 7.50
CA LEU A 9 4.90 -14.32 6.89
C LEU A 9 5.52 -13.09 7.56
N LYS A 10 5.66 -13.11 8.89
CA LYS A 10 6.31 -12.03 9.64
C LYS A 10 7.74 -11.75 9.14
N ASP A 11 8.60 -12.76 9.17
CA ASP A 11 10.00 -12.60 8.76
C ASP A 11 10.12 -12.27 7.25
N ALA A 12 9.20 -12.77 6.43
CA ALA A 12 9.13 -12.40 5.01
C ALA A 12 8.82 -10.91 4.80
N LEU A 13 7.95 -10.33 5.64
CA LEU A 13 7.65 -8.90 5.61
C LEU A 13 8.83 -8.07 6.13
N GLU A 14 9.53 -8.52 7.17
CA GLU A 14 10.75 -7.87 7.67
C GLU A 14 11.82 -7.79 6.57
N LEU A 15 11.99 -8.85 5.76
CA LEU A 15 12.89 -8.83 4.60
C LEU A 15 12.48 -7.78 3.56
N LEU A 16 11.18 -7.59 3.31
CA LEU A 16 10.69 -6.57 2.39
C LEU A 16 10.81 -5.15 2.95
N GLU A 17 10.79 -5.01 4.28
CA GLU A 17 10.98 -3.76 5.03
C GLU A 17 12.45 -3.34 5.11
N SER A 18 13.40 -4.28 5.01
CA SER A 18 14.84 -3.99 4.98
C SER A 18 15.28 -3.01 3.87
N GLY A 19 14.46 -2.86 2.82
CA GLY A 19 14.74 -2.01 1.68
C GLY A 19 15.60 -2.67 0.60
N THR A 20 16.19 -3.84 0.87
CA THR A 20 16.91 -4.63 -0.13
C THR A 20 15.92 -5.24 -1.13
N PRO A 21 16.12 -5.07 -2.45
CA PRO A 21 15.26 -5.71 -3.45
C PRO A 21 15.38 -7.23 -3.40
N VAL A 22 14.25 -7.93 -3.27
CA VAL A 22 14.19 -9.39 -3.19
C VAL A 22 13.17 -9.95 -4.18
N ALA A 23 13.40 -11.16 -4.67
CA ALA A 23 12.44 -11.83 -5.55
C ALA A 23 11.19 -12.22 -4.77
N VAL A 24 10.00 -11.93 -5.32
CA VAL A 24 8.70 -12.22 -4.72
C VAL A 24 7.80 -12.92 -5.71
N ARG A 25 7.12 -13.98 -5.28
CA ARG A 25 6.04 -14.64 -6.02
C ARG A 25 4.75 -14.54 -5.23
N TYR A 26 3.67 -14.22 -5.92
CA TYR A 26 2.35 -14.02 -5.32
C TYR A 26 1.24 -14.55 -6.22
N VAL A 27 0.07 -14.77 -5.65
CA VAL A 27 -1.15 -15.08 -6.41
C VAL A 27 -1.89 -13.79 -6.73
N LYS A 28 -2.20 -13.55 -8.00
CA LYS A 28 -3.03 -12.42 -8.43
C LYS A 28 -4.47 -12.69 -8.00
N ALA A 29 -5.11 -11.73 -7.35
CA ALA A 29 -6.52 -11.84 -7.02
C ALA A 29 -7.37 -11.67 -8.30
N ASN A 30 -8.20 -12.66 -8.63
CA ASN A 30 -9.22 -12.51 -9.64
C ASN A 30 -10.43 -11.79 -9.02
N ARG A 31 -10.51 -10.47 -9.18
CA ARG A 31 -11.57 -9.64 -8.58
C ARG A 31 -12.98 -10.04 -9.01
N ARG A 32 -13.15 -10.55 -10.24
CA ARG A 32 -14.46 -10.92 -10.78
C ARG A 32 -14.99 -12.22 -10.18
N LYS A 33 -14.09 -13.20 -10.02
CA LYS A 33 -14.42 -14.53 -9.46
C LYS A 33 -14.25 -14.61 -7.95
N LYS A 34 -13.64 -13.60 -7.30
CA LYS A 34 -13.26 -13.58 -5.88
C LYS A 34 -12.37 -14.77 -5.47
N THR A 35 -11.57 -15.29 -6.40
CA THR A 35 -10.63 -16.39 -6.17
C THR A 35 -9.18 -15.95 -6.38
N GLY A 36 -8.24 -16.78 -5.94
CA GLY A 36 -6.88 -16.76 -6.48
C GLY A 36 -6.91 -17.04 -7.99
N GLY A 37 -6.14 -16.26 -8.75
CA GLY A 37 -5.93 -16.43 -10.19
C GLY A 37 -4.48 -16.83 -10.49
N ASP A 38 -3.90 -16.21 -11.50
CA ASP A 38 -2.54 -16.55 -11.96
C ASP A 38 -1.45 -16.15 -10.96
N PHE A 39 -0.31 -16.82 -11.06
CA PHE A 39 0.89 -16.39 -10.35
C PHE A 39 1.46 -15.13 -10.99
N GLY A 40 1.84 -14.18 -10.14
CA GLY A 40 2.70 -13.05 -10.48
C GLY A 40 4.08 -13.24 -9.87
N GLU A 41 5.10 -12.75 -10.57
CA GLU A 41 6.47 -12.75 -10.10
C GLU A 41 7.06 -11.35 -10.23
N LEU A 42 7.79 -10.92 -9.21
CA LEU A 42 8.60 -9.71 -9.20
C LEU A 42 10.03 -10.14 -8.89
N PRO A 43 10.96 -10.09 -9.86
CA PRO A 43 12.33 -10.57 -9.65
C PRO A 43 13.15 -9.68 -8.70
N ALA A 44 12.78 -8.41 -8.54
CA ALA A 44 13.44 -7.47 -7.63
C ALA A 44 12.42 -6.52 -6.98
N ALA A 45 11.69 -7.00 -5.97
CA ALA A 45 10.67 -6.24 -5.27
C ALA A 45 11.17 -5.64 -3.96
N ARG A 46 10.68 -4.44 -3.65
CA ARG A 46 10.76 -3.82 -2.32
C ARG A 46 9.42 -3.18 -1.95
N LEU A 47 9.22 -2.82 -0.68
CA LEU A 47 8.05 -2.04 -0.31
C LEU A 47 8.06 -0.67 -1.00
N GLY A 48 6.99 -0.40 -1.74
CA GLY A 48 6.72 0.88 -2.34
C GLY A 48 6.11 1.82 -1.32
N SER A 49 6.84 2.88 -0.94
CA SER A 49 6.18 4.07 -0.43
C SER A 49 5.51 4.73 -1.62
N GLY A 50 4.17 4.63 -1.67
CA GLY A 50 3.39 5.38 -2.64
C GLY A 50 3.48 6.86 -2.30
N LYS A 51 4.61 7.52 -2.58
CA LYS A 51 4.65 8.97 -2.75
C LYS A 51 3.86 9.22 -4.03
N ARG A 52 2.54 9.37 -3.93
CA ARG A 52 1.83 10.11 -4.97
C ARG A 52 2.55 11.46 -5.04
N LYS A 53 3.25 11.75 -6.13
CA LYS A 53 3.56 13.13 -6.54
C LYS A 53 2.26 13.81 -7.02
N ALA A 54 1.17 13.62 -6.30
CA ALA A 54 0.05 14.52 -6.40
C ALA A 54 0.34 15.52 -5.30
N GLU A 55 1.04 16.60 -5.63
CA GLU A 55 0.72 17.86 -4.97
C GLU A 55 -0.78 18.02 -5.20
N ALA A 56 -1.57 17.79 -4.16
CA ALA A 56 -2.95 18.20 -4.20
C ALA A 56 -2.89 19.72 -4.35
N THR A 57 -2.99 20.22 -5.57
CA THR A 57 -3.24 21.63 -5.81
C THR A 57 -4.66 21.85 -5.29
N PHE A 58 -4.77 22.16 -4.00
CA PHE A 58 -6.02 22.56 -3.41
C PHE A 58 -6.44 23.84 -4.13
N ARG A 59 -7.41 23.71 -5.03
CA ARG A 59 -8.01 24.87 -5.69
C ARG A 59 -8.88 25.57 -4.64
N ALA A 60 -8.82 26.90 -4.59
CA ALA A 60 -9.82 27.66 -3.86
C ALA A 60 -11.22 27.37 -4.46
N PRO A 61 -12.26 27.19 -3.63
CA PRO A 61 -13.63 27.05 -4.13
C PRO A 61 -14.02 28.28 -4.96
N LEU A 62 -14.78 28.06 -6.02
CA LEU A 62 -15.35 29.16 -6.82
C LEU A 62 -16.44 29.90 -6.02
N PRO A 63 -16.71 31.18 -6.35
CA PRO A 63 -17.85 31.89 -5.80
C PRO A 63 -19.15 31.12 -6.07
N GLY A 64 -19.86 30.72 -5.01
CA GLY A 64 -21.12 29.96 -5.08
C GLY A 64 -21.00 28.43 -5.00
N GLU A 65 -19.79 27.86 -4.94
CA GLU A 65 -19.59 26.42 -4.70
C GLU A 65 -19.76 26.04 -3.22
N GLU A 66 -19.61 27.01 -2.31
CA GLU A 66 -19.80 26.86 -0.87
C GLU A 66 -20.56 28.09 -0.37
N THR A 67 -21.73 27.88 0.24
CA THR A 67 -22.47 28.96 0.92
C THR A 67 -21.99 29.13 2.35
N ASP A 68 -22.26 30.29 2.94
CA ASP A 68 -21.93 30.55 4.34
C ASP A 68 -22.70 29.61 5.29
N GLU A 69 -23.89 29.15 4.91
CA GLU A 69 -24.63 28.14 5.69
C GLU A 69 -23.93 26.79 5.68
N GLN A 70 -23.46 26.34 4.51
CA GLN A 70 -22.72 25.06 4.39
C GLN A 70 -21.43 25.09 5.22
N ARG A 71 -20.77 26.26 5.28
CA ARG A 71 -19.57 26.46 6.10
C ARG A 71 -19.90 26.43 7.60
N ALA A 72 -21.02 27.03 7.99
CA ALA A 72 -21.50 27.02 9.37
C ALA A 72 -21.91 25.61 9.84
N ASP A 73 -22.59 24.85 8.97
CA ASP A 73 -22.98 23.46 9.25
C ASP A 73 -21.75 22.55 9.44
N CYS A 74 -20.76 22.65 8.55
CA CYS A 74 -19.51 21.88 8.70
C CYS A 74 -18.77 22.25 10.00
N ALA A 75 -18.76 23.53 10.37
CA ALA A 75 -18.13 23.99 11.61
C ALA A 75 -18.91 23.51 12.86
N ALA A 76 -20.23 23.41 12.79
CA ALA A 76 -21.06 22.86 13.87
C ALA A 76 -20.78 21.38 14.13
N ASP A 77 -20.43 20.62 13.08
CA ASP A 77 -19.97 19.23 13.17
C ASP A 77 -18.51 19.10 13.67
N GLY A 78 -17.86 20.21 14.03
CA GLY A 78 -16.48 20.24 14.51
C GLY A 78 -15.44 20.04 13.41
N MET A 79 -15.83 20.10 12.14
CA MET A 79 -14.91 19.99 11.01
C MET A 79 -14.23 21.35 10.79
N VAL A 80 -12.92 21.39 11.03
CA VAL A 80 -12.08 22.57 10.75
C VAL A 80 -11.24 22.34 9.50
N PRO A 81 -11.03 23.38 8.67
CA PRO A 81 -10.11 23.29 7.53
C PRO A 81 -8.73 22.83 7.98
N VAL A 82 -8.15 21.85 7.27
CA VAL A 82 -6.79 21.39 7.54
C VAL A 82 -5.84 22.57 7.31
N PRO A 83 -5.06 23.01 8.32
CA PRO A 83 -4.16 24.13 8.14
C PRO A 83 -3.10 23.81 7.08
N ASN A 84 -2.80 24.78 6.21
CA ASN A 84 -1.74 24.65 5.23
C ASN A 84 -0.40 24.35 5.93
N GLY A 85 0.29 23.30 5.50
CA GLY A 85 1.60 22.92 6.03
C GLY A 85 1.60 21.92 7.19
N VAL A 86 0.43 21.43 7.63
CA VAL A 86 0.37 20.36 8.63
C VAL A 86 0.77 19.03 7.98
N VAL A 87 1.89 18.47 8.46
CA VAL A 87 2.32 17.11 8.11
C VAL A 87 1.22 16.16 8.57
N PRO A 88 0.67 15.28 7.69
CA PRO A 88 -0.32 14.30 8.11
C PRO A 88 0.21 13.53 9.31
N ALA A 89 -0.62 13.35 10.34
CA ALA A 89 -0.28 12.52 11.47
C ALA A 89 0.26 11.15 10.98
N PRO A 90 1.23 10.55 11.69
CA PRO A 90 1.73 9.22 11.36
C PRO A 90 0.53 8.29 11.15
N LYS A 91 0.44 7.69 9.96
CA LYS A 91 -0.65 6.76 9.64
C LYS A 91 -0.74 5.71 10.74
N ASP A 92 -1.94 5.57 11.31
CA ASP A 92 -2.24 4.63 12.41
C ASP A 92 -1.55 3.26 12.22
N PRO A 93 -0.97 2.68 13.29
CA PRO A 93 -0.23 1.41 13.24
C PRO A 93 -1.07 0.20 12.81
N ASN A 94 -2.39 0.35 12.67
CA ASN A 94 -3.28 -0.64 12.06
C ASN A 94 -3.07 -0.84 10.54
N HIS A 95 -1.97 -0.34 9.97
CA HIS A 95 -1.53 -0.69 8.61
C HIS A 95 -1.37 -2.21 8.38
N TYR A 96 -1.29 -3.03 9.43
CA TYR A 96 -1.35 -4.49 9.33
C TYR A 96 -2.76 -5.06 9.13
N GLN A 97 -3.81 -4.33 9.55
CA GLN A 97 -5.21 -4.70 9.27
C GLN A 97 -5.55 -4.48 7.79
N ASN A 98 -4.91 -3.49 7.15
CA ASN A 98 -4.85 -3.41 5.69
C ASN A 98 -3.87 -4.48 5.19
N ALA A 99 -4.34 -5.71 5.05
CA ALA A 99 -3.56 -6.88 4.64
C ALA A 99 -3.06 -6.83 3.18
N THR A 100 -2.93 -5.63 2.59
CA THR A 100 -2.34 -5.39 1.28
C THR A 100 -1.13 -4.48 1.39
N ARG A 101 -0.05 -4.80 0.67
CA ARG A 101 1.17 -3.99 0.57
C ARG A 101 1.45 -3.63 -0.88
N ASN A 102 1.99 -2.43 -1.08
CA ASN A 102 2.49 -2.00 -2.37
C ASN A 102 3.91 -2.51 -2.51
N LEU A 103 4.16 -3.31 -3.53
CA LEU A 103 5.48 -3.74 -3.95
C LEU A 103 5.88 -2.95 -5.19
N VAL A 104 7.12 -2.51 -5.24
CA VAL A 104 7.69 -1.88 -6.43
C VAL A 104 8.76 -2.81 -6.97
N ASP A 105 8.66 -3.16 -8.24
CA ASP A 105 9.75 -3.77 -8.98
C ASP A 105 10.82 -2.70 -9.26
N THR A 106 12.01 -2.86 -8.70
CA THR A 106 13.08 -1.89 -8.85
C THR A 106 13.70 -1.88 -10.24
N ARG A 107 13.43 -2.88 -11.07
CA ARG A 107 13.90 -2.92 -12.46
C ARG A 107 13.04 -2.08 -13.39
N THR A 108 11.73 -2.13 -13.20
CA THR A 108 10.75 -1.51 -14.11
C THR A 108 10.09 -0.27 -13.50
N GLY A 109 10.18 -0.10 -12.18
CA GLY A 109 9.43 0.91 -11.44
C GLY A 109 7.95 0.55 -11.27
N ALA A 110 7.50 -0.61 -11.75
CA ALA A 110 6.11 -1.01 -11.69
C ALA A 110 5.65 -1.20 -10.24
N LEU A 111 4.56 -0.53 -9.87
CA LEU A 111 3.94 -0.66 -8.56
C LEU A 111 2.78 -1.66 -8.63
N VAL A 112 2.86 -2.71 -7.81
CA VAL A 112 1.84 -3.74 -7.69
C VAL A 112 1.34 -3.78 -6.26
N LYS A 113 0.03 -3.65 -6.09
CA LYS A 113 -0.63 -3.86 -4.79
C LYS A 113 -0.92 -5.34 -4.61
N VAL A 114 -0.33 -5.96 -3.60
CA VAL A 114 -0.43 -7.39 -3.31
C VAL A 114 -1.03 -7.60 -1.93
N HIS A 115 -1.91 -8.58 -1.78
CA HIS A 115 -2.38 -9.01 -0.47
C HIS A 115 -1.32 -9.89 0.21
N ILE A 116 -0.96 -9.62 1.47
CA ILE A 116 0.15 -10.29 2.16
C ILE A 116 -0.08 -11.80 2.31
N TYR A 117 -1.33 -12.25 2.51
CA TYR A 117 -1.69 -13.68 2.54
C TYR A 117 -1.63 -14.37 1.17
N LEU A 118 -1.46 -13.63 0.07
CA LEU A 118 -1.27 -14.19 -1.27
C LEU A 118 0.21 -14.28 -1.65
N LEU A 119 1.14 -13.95 -0.73
CA LEU A 119 2.56 -14.20 -0.91
C LEU A 119 2.85 -15.69 -0.82
N VAL A 120 3.54 -16.21 -1.84
CA VAL A 120 3.86 -17.64 -1.99
C VAL A 120 5.33 -17.87 -1.69
N SER A 121 6.20 -16.97 -2.18
CA SER A 121 7.62 -16.99 -1.84
C SER A 121 8.22 -15.59 -1.79
N VAL A 122 9.23 -15.42 -0.92
CA VAL A 122 10.04 -14.21 -0.78
C VAL A 122 11.51 -14.63 -0.66
N ALA A 123 12.39 -14.00 -1.42
CA ALA A 123 13.82 -14.35 -1.52
C ALA A 123 14.05 -15.85 -1.82
N GLY A 124 13.18 -16.45 -2.65
CA GLY A 124 13.23 -17.89 -2.97
C GLY A 124 12.72 -18.83 -1.88
N ARG A 125 12.31 -18.31 -0.71
CA ARG A 125 11.79 -19.09 0.43
C ARG A 125 10.27 -19.16 0.39
N LYS A 126 9.70 -20.34 0.60
CA LYS A 126 8.24 -20.52 0.68
C LYS A 126 7.69 -19.82 1.93
N VAL A 127 6.65 -18.99 1.76
CA VAL A 127 5.99 -18.31 2.87
C VAL A 127 4.95 -19.24 3.51
N ILE A 128 4.98 -19.33 4.84
CA ILE A 128 3.97 -20.00 5.66
C ILE A 128 3.27 -18.97 6.55
N ILE A 129 1.94 -19.05 6.62
CA ILE A 129 1.06 -18.15 7.37
C ILE A 129 0.83 -18.73 8.76
#